data_AF-U2MPG6-F1
#
_entry.id   AF-U2MPG6-F1
#
_cell.length_a   1.000
_cell.length_b   1.000
_cell.length_c   1.000
_cell.angle_alpha   90.00
_cell.angle_beta   90.00
_cell.angle_gamma   90.00
#
_symmetry.space_group_name_H-M   'P 1'
#
loop_
_entity.id
_entity.type
_entity.pdbx_description
1 polymer ?
#
loop_
_entity_poly.entity_id
_entity_poly.type
_entity_poly.pdbx_seq_one_letter_code
_entity_poly.pdbx_strand_id
1 'polypeptide(L)'
;MLYSKSIIDAPRYNSRIITMNKKLFSCFLFFLLFMQSLCAHPKREVRAVWLTTIGGLDWPHNYSQQRLSMEKQQQELRNILDKLQKAGINTILFQTRIRGTVIYPSDYEPWDGCLSGIPGTSPGYDPLQFAIDECHKRGMEFHAWIVTLPIGKWNGLGCKRLRQRFPNLVVKIGEDGYLNPEKGQTGDYLAQICSEITERYDIDGIHLDYIRYPETWKIKVSSDQGRAYITDIVTKIHDVVKGKKPWVKMSCSPIGKADDLARYWSHGWNAYSKVLQNAQYWLRNGLMDQLYPMMYFKGNNFYPFAIDWQEQAQGKMIVPGLGIYFMSPREKDWNLDDITREMFFTRSMGMGHAYFRSKFFTDNLKGIYDAALNEIDRQPALVPTMTWVNVEKLQKPTLIMVEKNRIEWQKQNNTTYNLYSSRTWPVDISKAENLMLYRQETNSVDIPDDPSHYYALTAMDRYGNESDVVQCQNQPKANQSSLIPNDGNRAILPNWINECDGIVMLCDINGIPIKRLQQTGNAVNIKQITDGFYQLRSLNANGISHRLGFILVKRF
;
A
#
# COMPACT_ATOMS: atom_id res chain seq x y z
N MET A 1 79.32 18.53 39.68
CA MET A 1 78.93 17.62 40.78
C MET A 1 77.41 17.55 40.85
N LEU A 2 76.89 16.32 40.83
CA LEU A 2 75.70 15.81 41.55
C LEU A 2 74.29 16.40 41.31
N TYR A 3 73.47 15.58 40.63
CA TYR A 3 72.12 15.09 41.00
C TYR A 3 71.06 16.00 41.64
N SER A 4 69.88 16.12 40.99
CA SER A 4 68.59 15.45 41.36
C SER A 4 67.41 16.10 40.61
N LYS A 5 66.73 15.36 39.73
CA LYS A 5 65.35 14.82 39.85
C LYS A 5 64.23 15.82 40.21
N SER A 6 63.41 16.15 39.21
CA SER A 6 61.95 16.20 39.36
C SER A 6 61.29 15.63 38.10
N ILE A 7 60.52 14.57 38.28
CA ILE A 7 59.72 13.86 37.26
C ILE A 7 58.27 14.30 37.49
N ILE A 8 57.60 14.76 36.44
CA ILE A 8 56.16 15.01 36.42
C ILE A 8 55.50 13.85 35.65
N ASP A 9 54.45 13.29 36.25
CA ASP A 9 53.67 12.15 35.79
C ASP A 9 52.96 12.37 34.44
N ALA A 10 52.93 11.31 33.63
CA ALA A 10 52.00 11.15 32.51
C ALA A 10 51.26 9.80 32.66
N PRO A 11 49.91 9.77 32.54
CA PRO A 11 49.14 8.55 32.81
C PRO A 11 49.25 7.52 31.67
N ARG A 12 49.45 6.25 32.05
CA ARG A 12 49.39 5.09 31.16
C ARG A 12 47.95 4.82 30.72
N TYR A 13 47.69 4.83 29.42
CA TYR A 13 46.46 4.28 28.84
C TYR A 13 46.53 2.74 28.82
N ASN A 14 45.67 2.08 29.60
CA ASN A 14 45.40 0.65 29.50
C ASN A 14 44.23 0.43 28.54
N SER A 15 44.46 -0.17 27.38
CA SER A 15 43.41 -0.63 26.47
C SER A 15 42.80 -1.93 27.00
N ARG A 16 41.68 -1.84 27.73
CA ARG A 16 40.82 -3.01 28.00
C ARG A 16 40.01 -3.31 26.74
N ILE A 17 40.35 -4.39 26.04
CA ILE A 17 39.49 -4.98 25.02
C ILE A 17 38.26 -5.55 25.74
N ILE A 18 37.11 -4.89 25.57
CA ILE A 18 35.82 -5.35 26.08
C ILE A 18 35.40 -6.54 25.23
N THR A 19 35.54 -7.75 25.77
CA THR A 19 35.01 -8.97 25.15
C THR A 19 33.50 -9.01 25.42
N MET A 20 32.70 -8.63 24.41
CA MET A 20 31.25 -8.77 24.48
C MET A 20 30.88 -10.26 24.56
N ASN A 21 30.09 -10.63 25.57
CA ASN A 21 29.61 -12.01 25.75
C ASN A 21 28.81 -12.45 24.50
N LYS A 22 29.19 -13.57 23.87
CA LYS A 22 28.57 -14.07 22.63
C LYS A 22 27.04 -14.21 22.73
N LYS A 23 26.50 -14.51 23.91
CA LYS A 23 25.04 -14.54 24.15
C LYS A 23 24.40 -13.16 24.11
N LEU A 24 25.04 -12.13 24.70
CA LEU A 24 24.57 -10.74 24.62
C LEU A 24 24.68 -10.20 23.20
N PHE A 25 25.76 -10.52 22.48
CA PHE A 25 25.91 -10.13 21.07
C PHE A 25 24.81 -10.78 20.22
N SER A 26 24.52 -12.07 20.43
CA SER A 26 23.42 -12.76 19.74
C SER A 26 22.06 -12.16 20.08
N CYS A 27 21.75 -11.88 21.36
CA CYS A 27 20.48 -11.24 21.74
C CYS A 27 20.36 -9.82 21.18
N PHE A 28 21.45 -9.06 21.14
CA PHE A 28 21.49 -7.73 20.54
C PHE A 28 21.32 -7.79 19.02
N LEU A 29 21.90 -8.79 18.35
CA LEU A 29 21.73 -9.01 16.91
C LEU A 29 20.29 -9.43 16.60
N PHE A 30 19.68 -10.31 17.40
CA PHE A 30 18.27 -10.69 17.29
C PHE A 30 17.33 -9.50 17.54
N PHE A 31 17.64 -8.66 18.53
CA PHE A 31 16.90 -7.43 18.80
C PHE A 31 17.02 -6.43 17.65
N LEU A 32 18.22 -6.26 17.07
CA LEU A 32 18.45 -5.40 15.90
C LEU A 32 17.75 -5.93 14.65
N LEU A 33 17.77 -7.25 14.40
CA LEU A 33 17.06 -7.89 13.30
C LEU A 33 15.54 -7.76 13.47
N PHE A 34 15.03 -7.90 14.69
CA PHE A 34 13.62 -7.67 15.02
C PHE A 34 13.23 -6.20 14.82
N MET A 35 14.08 -5.24 15.23
CA MET A 35 13.87 -3.80 15.01
C MET A 35 13.96 -3.41 13.52
N GLN A 36 14.84 -4.04 12.73
CA GLN A 36 14.89 -3.84 11.28
C GLN A 36 13.63 -4.35 10.59
N SER A 37 13.08 -5.49 11.04
CA SER A 37 11.80 -6.02 10.51
C SER A 37 10.60 -5.17 10.92
N LEU A 38 10.64 -4.51 12.09
CA LEU A 38 9.62 -3.56 12.55
C LEU A 38 9.66 -2.21 11.80
N CYS A 39 10.81 -1.83 11.23
CA CYS A 39 10.99 -0.60 10.46
C CYS A 39 10.78 -0.76 8.94
N ALA A 40 10.66 -1.98 8.43
CA ALA A 40 10.43 -2.21 7.00
C ALA A 40 8.95 -1.96 6.66
N HIS A 41 8.68 -0.99 5.80
CA HIS A 41 7.32 -0.75 5.30
C HIS A 41 6.83 -1.98 4.51
N PRO A 42 5.59 -2.45 4.73
CA PRO A 42 5.10 -3.65 4.06
C PRO A 42 4.98 -3.40 2.55
N LYS A 43 5.54 -4.31 1.73
CA LYS A 43 5.37 -4.28 0.26
C LYS A 43 3.89 -4.38 -0.14
N ARG A 44 3.10 -5.09 0.67
CA ARG A 44 1.68 -5.35 0.41
C ARG A 44 0.83 -4.96 1.61
N GLU A 45 -0.13 -4.07 1.40
CA GLU A 45 -1.03 -3.56 2.43
C GLU A 45 -2.23 -2.90 1.75
N VAL A 46 -3.45 -3.15 2.23
CA VAL A 46 -4.62 -2.40 1.74
C VAL A 46 -4.67 -1.05 2.44
N ARG A 47 -4.65 0.03 1.67
CA ARG A 47 -4.79 1.41 2.16
C ARG A 47 -5.95 2.04 1.42
N ALA A 48 -7.11 2.03 2.07
CA ALA A 48 -8.38 2.33 1.43
C ALA A 48 -9.03 3.61 1.94
N VAL A 49 -9.94 4.17 1.16
CA VAL A 49 -10.78 5.30 1.59
C VAL A 49 -12.18 5.16 1.01
N TRP A 50 -13.20 5.45 1.83
CA TRP A 50 -14.56 5.64 1.32
C TRP A 50 -14.69 7.02 0.71
N LEU A 51 -15.17 7.08 -0.52
CA LEU A 51 -15.46 8.31 -1.26
C LEU A 51 -16.95 8.34 -1.59
N THR A 52 -17.67 9.24 -0.91
CA THR A 52 -19.13 9.37 -0.98
C THR A 52 -19.59 10.27 -2.12
N THR A 53 -20.67 9.87 -2.78
CA THR A 53 -21.36 10.67 -3.81
C THR A 53 -22.64 11.31 -3.31
N ILE A 54 -23.28 10.69 -2.32
CA ILE A 54 -24.53 11.18 -1.72
C ILE A 54 -24.38 12.62 -1.24
N GLY A 55 -25.25 13.50 -1.72
CA GLY A 55 -25.34 14.89 -1.29
C GLY A 55 -24.08 15.73 -1.49
N GLY A 56 -23.14 15.29 -2.34
CA GLY A 56 -21.85 15.98 -2.52
C GLY A 56 -21.00 16.00 -1.27
N LEU A 57 -21.13 14.97 -0.41
CA LEU A 57 -20.42 14.89 0.87
C LEU A 57 -18.89 14.84 0.68
N ASP A 58 -18.38 14.06 -0.28
CA ASP A 58 -16.98 14.09 -0.73
C ASP A 58 -16.86 14.66 -2.14
N TRP A 59 -17.69 14.16 -3.07
CA TRP A 59 -17.67 14.55 -4.47
C TRP A 59 -18.98 14.16 -5.16
N PRO A 60 -19.50 14.95 -6.13
CA PRO A 60 -19.05 16.27 -6.50
C PRO A 60 -19.69 17.35 -5.62
N HIS A 61 -18.99 18.49 -5.42
CA HIS A 61 -19.56 19.62 -4.68
C HIS A 61 -20.44 20.54 -5.53
N ASN A 62 -20.49 20.33 -6.85
CA ASN A 62 -21.29 21.14 -7.78
C ASN A 62 -22.11 20.21 -8.67
N TYR A 63 -23.27 20.67 -9.14
CA TYR A 63 -24.07 19.91 -10.11
C TYR A 63 -23.58 20.13 -11.55
N SER A 64 -23.71 19.09 -12.38
CA SER A 64 -23.39 19.12 -13.81
C SER A 64 -24.65 19.08 -14.68
N GLN A 65 -24.85 20.16 -15.44
CA GLN A 65 -25.96 20.31 -16.40
C GLN A 65 -25.48 20.74 -17.80
N GLN A 66 -24.21 21.14 -17.89
CA GLN A 66 -23.57 21.63 -19.10
C GLN A 66 -22.06 21.30 -19.08
N ARG A 67 -21.40 21.48 -20.22
CA ARG A 67 -20.01 21.06 -20.41
C ARG A 67 -19.03 21.62 -19.36
N LEU A 68 -19.12 22.91 -19.04
CA LEU A 68 -18.22 23.53 -18.08
C LEU A 68 -18.37 22.95 -16.65
N SER A 69 -19.60 22.65 -16.23
CA SER A 69 -19.83 22.06 -14.91
C SER A 69 -19.39 20.58 -14.84
N MET A 70 -19.52 19.84 -15.96
CA MET A 70 -18.99 18.48 -16.09
C MET A 70 -17.46 18.48 -15.94
N GLU A 71 -16.77 19.37 -16.66
CA GLU A 71 -15.31 19.50 -16.60
C GLU A 71 -14.84 19.86 -15.18
N LYS A 72 -15.60 20.69 -14.45
CA LYS A 72 -15.33 20.99 -13.03
C LYS A 72 -15.45 19.76 -12.13
N GLN A 73 -16.52 18.96 -12.27
CA GLN A 73 -16.67 17.72 -11.51
C GLN A 73 -15.51 16.75 -11.79
N GLN A 74 -15.15 16.58 -13.07
CA GLN A 74 -14.04 15.73 -13.48
C GLN A 74 -12.71 16.19 -12.89
N GLN A 75 -12.42 17.50 -12.94
CA GLN A 75 -11.20 18.05 -12.37
C GLN A 75 -11.17 17.93 -10.83
N GLU A 76 -12.29 18.12 -10.17
CA GLU A 76 -12.42 17.95 -8.73
C GLU A 76 -12.07 16.51 -8.32
N LEU A 77 -12.59 15.50 -9.02
CA LEU A 77 -12.27 14.11 -8.75
C LEU A 77 -10.78 13.81 -8.96
N ARG A 78 -10.19 14.31 -10.06
CA ARG A 78 -8.73 14.18 -10.31
C ARG A 78 -7.92 14.73 -9.14
N ASN A 79 -8.25 15.92 -8.67
CA ASN A 79 -7.56 16.56 -7.56
C ASN A 79 -7.68 15.76 -6.25
N ILE A 80 -8.85 15.16 -5.99
CA ILE A 80 -9.03 14.28 -4.83
C ILE A 80 -8.15 13.03 -4.98
N LEU A 81 -8.20 12.36 -6.13
CA LEU A 81 -7.42 11.14 -6.39
C LEU A 81 -5.90 11.39 -6.37
N ASP A 82 -5.42 12.54 -6.85
CA ASP A 82 -4.01 12.94 -6.77
C ASP A 82 -3.53 13.07 -5.32
N LYS A 83 -4.33 13.70 -4.46
CA LYS A 83 -4.02 13.79 -3.02
C LYS A 83 -3.99 12.40 -2.37
N LEU A 84 -4.99 11.57 -2.66
CA LEU A 84 -5.09 10.23 -2.09
C LEU A 84 -3.90 9.35 -2.50
N GLN A 85 -3.57 9.32 -3.80
CA GLN A 85 -2.40 8.59 -4.31
C GLN A 85 -1.10 9.08 -3.65
N LYS A 86 -0.93 10.40 -3.52
CA LYS A 86 0.26 10.98 -2.89
C LYS A 86 0.43 10.50 -1.44
N ALA A 87 -0.65 10.39 -0.68
CA ALA A 87 -0.65 9.86 0.69
C ALA A 87 -0.60 8.32 0.78
N GLY A 88 -0.37 7.62 -0.34
CA GLY A 88 -0.20 6.17 -0.38
C GLY A 88 -1.50 5.37 -0.40
N ILE A 89 -2.66 5.98 -0.61
CA ILE A 89 -3.92 5.26 -0.81
C ILE A 89 -3.83 4.47 -2.12
N ASN A 90 -4.19 3.18 -2.05
CA ASN A 90 -4.15 2.28 -3.20
C ASN A 90 -5.53 1.68 -3.54
N THR A 91 -6.58 1.94 -2.75
CA THR A 91 -7.93 1.40 -2.97
C THR A 91 -8.99 2.46 -2.71
N ILE A 92 -9.88 2.68 -3.69
CA ILE A 92 -11.02 3.61 -3.57
C ILE A 92 -12.31 2.81 -3.45
N LEU A 93 -13.03 2.99 -2.33
CA LEU A 93 -14.38 2.47 -2.13
C LEU A 93 -15.38 3.55 -2.55
N PHE A 94 -15.77 3.54 -3.82
CA PHE A 94 -16.47 4.66 -4.48
C PHE A 94 -17.98 4.44 -4.52
N GLN A 95 -18.75 5.34 -3.89
CA GLN A 95 -20.20 5.18 -3.77
C GLN A 95 -20.90 5.19 -5.14
N THR A 96 -21.24 4.01 -5.63
CA THR A 96 -21.71 3.77 -7.00
C THR A 96 -23.23 3.59 -7.04
N ARG A 97 -23.77 2.82 -6.08
CA ARG A 97 -25.21 2.78 -5.79
C ARG A 97 -25.46 3.48 -4.47
N ILE A 98 -26.32 4.50 -4.49
CA ILE A 98 -26.57 5.35 -3.32
C ILE A 98 -27.69 4.78 -2.47
N ARG A 99 -28.96 4.92 -2.87
CA ARG A 99 -30.11 4.34 -2.15
C ARG A 99 -31.28 4.21 -3.11
N GLY A 100 -31.26 3.17 -3.95
CA GLY A 100 -32.26 2.97 -5.01
C GLY A 100 -32.04 3.84 -6.26
N THR A 101 -30.84 4.40 -6.39
CA THR A 101 -30.37 5.32 -7.42
C THR A 101 -28.88 5.07 -7.66
N VAL A 102 -28.41 5.40 -8.86
CA VAL A 102 -27.02 5.15 -9.29
C VAL A 102 -26.37 6.39 -9.90
N ILE A 103 -25.04 6.35 -10.00
CA ILE A 103 -24.22 7.40 -10.62
C ILE A 103 -23.76 7.08 -12.05
N TYR A 104 -24.36 6.07 -12.69
CA TYR A 104 -23.96 5.56 -14.00
C TYR A 104 -25.22 5.23 -14.84
N PRO A 105 -25.12 5.08 -16.17
CA PRO A 105 -26.24 4.66 -17.00
C PRO A 105 -26.66 3.22 -16.68
N SER A 106 -27.78 3.06 -15.98
CA SER A 106 -28.33 1.76 -15.57
C SER A 106 -29.69 1.48 -16.22
N ASP A 107 -29.92 0.20 -16.54
CA ASP A 107 -31.19 -0.32 -17.02
C ASP A 107 -32.18 -0.61 -15.86
N TYR A 108 -31.70 -0.56 -14.61
CA TYR A 108 -32.46 -0.97 -13.43
C TYR A 108 -32.83 0.20 -12.52
N GLU A 109 -31.90 1.10 -12.24
CA GLU A 109 -32.11 2.22 -11.31
C GLU A 109 -31.96 3.59 -11.99
N PRO A 110 -32.74 4.60 -11.59
CA PRO A 110 -32.58 5.95 -12.10
C PRO A 110 -31.28 6.59 -11.61
N TRP A 111 -30.82 7.58 -12.38
CA TRP A 111 -29.78 8.51 -11.94
C TRP A 111 -30.11 9.15 -10.59
N ASP A 112 -29.13 9.21 -9.71
CA ASP A 112 -29.20 10.03 -8.51
C ASP A 112 -29.11 11.53 -8.87
N GLY A 113 -29.74 12.37 -8.06
CA GLY A 113 -29.65 13.83 -8.21
C GLY A 113 -28.31 14.41 -7.78
N CYS A 114 -27.44 13.65 -7.09
CA CYS A 114 -26.18 14.16 -6.55
C CYS A 114 -25.21 14.68 -7.63
N LEU A 115 -25.34 14.22 -8.88
CA LEU A 115 -24.49 14.64 -9.98
C LEU A 115 -25.07 15.81 -10.76
N SER A 116 -26.36 15.77 -11.12
CA SER A 116 -27.00 16.75 -12.00
C SER A 116 -27.86 17.80 -11.29
N GLY A 117 -28.13 17.57 -10.00
CA GLY A 117 -29.11 18.31 -9.20
C GLY A 117 -30.56 17.90 -9.45
N ILE A 118 -30.81 17.04 -10.44
CA ILE A 118 -32.15 16.65 -10.89
C ILE A 118 -32.25 15.12 -10.87
N PRO A 119 -32.97 14.52 -9.90
CA PRO A 119 -33.14 13.07 -9.82
C PRO A 119 -33.68 12.48 -11.13
N GLY A 120 -33.05 11.41 -11.62
CA GLY A 120 -33.40 10.75 -12.88
C GLY A 120 -32.73 11.32 -14.13
N THR A 121 -31.93 12.38 -13.99
CA THR A 121 -31.26 13.06 -15.11
C THR A 121 -29.75 12.81 -15.10
N SER A 122 -29.20 12.40 -16.24
CA SER A 122 -27.76 12.23 -16.44
C SER A 122 -27.00 13.56 -16.30
N PRO A 123 -25.77 13.56 -15.73
CA PRO A 123 -24.91 14.75 -15.69
C PRO A 123 -24.23 15.09 -17.03
N GLY A 124 -24.53 14.36 -18.10
CA GLY A 124 -23.95 14.55 -19.44
C GLY A 124 -22.72 13.70 -19.73
N TYR A 125 -22.34 12.79 -18.83
CA TYR A 125 -21.27 11.81 -19.00
C TYR A 125 -21.54 10.55 -18.17
N ASP A 126 -20.62 9.57 -18.20
CA ASP A 126 -20.60 8.42 -17.30
C ASP A 126 -19.57 8.65 -16.17
N PRO A 127 -20.02 9.06 -14.97
CA PRO A 127 -19.17 9.27 -13.80
C PRO A 127 -18.44 8.02 -13.31
N LEU A 128 -19.05 6.84 -13.42
CA LEU A 128 -18.45 5.59 -12.96
C LEU A 128 -17.28 5.21 -13.85
N GLN A 129 -17.46 5.23 -15.17
CA GLN A 129 -16.37 4.98 -16.11
C GLN A 129 -15.21 5.97 -15.90
N PHE A 130 -15.54 7.26 -15.77
CA PHE A 130 -14.53 8.29 -15.54
C PHE A 130 -13.73 8.06 -14.26
N ALA A 131 -14.39 7.67 -13.17
CA ALA A 131 -13.73 7.41 -11.89
C ALA A 131 -12.81 6.18 -11.93
N ILE A 132 -13.23 5.12 -12.64
CA ILE A 132 -12.40 3.91 -12.86
C ILE A 132 -11.13 4.27 -13.62
N ASP A 133 -11.27 4.95 -14.77
CA ASP A 133 -10.15 5.34 -15.62
C ASP A 133 -9.13 6.19 -14.85
N GLU A 134 -9.60 7.15 -14.05
CA GLU A 134 -8.73 8.02 -13.26
C GLU A 134 -8.07 7.30 -12.07
N CYS A 135 -8.72 6.29 -11.48
CA CYS A 135 -8.08 5.45 -10.46
C CYS A 135 -6.98 4.57 -11.06
N HIS A 136 -7.25 3.93 -12.19
CA HIS A 136 -6.31 3.03 -12.86
C HIS A 136 -5.08 3.76 -13.39
N LYS A 137 -5.22 4.98 -13.93
CA LYS A 137 -4.08 5.85 -14.29
C LYS A 137 -3.12 6.10 -13.13
N ARG A 138 -3.63 6.02 -11.89
CA ARG A 138 -2.88 6.23 -10.65
C ARG A 138 -2.44 4.92 -9.98
N GLY A 139 -2.68 3.77 -10.61
CA GLY A 139 -2.39 2.46 -10.05
C GLY A 139 -3.26 2.11 -8.83
N MET A 140 -4.37 2.81 -8.61
CA MET A 140 -5.31 2.53 -7.51
C MET A 140 -6.37 1.52 -7.95
N GLU A 141 -6.78 0.64 -7.05
CA GLU A 141 -7.96 -0.21 -7.25
C GLU A 141 -9.25 0.59 -7.10
N PHE A 142 -10.21 0.33 -8.00
CA PHE A 142 -11.56 0.88 -7.91
C PHE A 142 -12.56 -0.19 -7.47
N HIS A 143 -13.21 0.03 -6.32
CA HIS A 143 -14.25 -0.85 -5.81
C HIS A 143 -15.59 -0.10 -5.85
N ALA A 144 -16.54 -0.64 -6.61
CA ALA A 144 -17.89 -0.08 -6.70
C ALA A 144 -18.63 -0.34 -5.39
N TRP A 145 -18.85 0.72 -4.61
CA TRP A 145 -19.57 0.64 -3.35
C TRP A 145 -21.09 0.67 -3.58
N ILE A 146 -21.73 -0.41 -3.15
CA ILE A 146 -23.16 -0.66 -3.24
C ILE A 146 -23.77 -0.57 -1.84
N VAL A 147 -24.47 0.51 -1.54
CA VAL A 147 -25.42 0.51 -0.42
C VAL A 147 -26.54 -0.46 -0.79
N THR A 148 -26.83 -1.47 0.03
CA THR A 148 -27.68 -2.60 -0.37
C THR A 148 -29.16 -2.39 0.01
N LEU A 149 -29.53 -2.58 1.27
CA LEU A 149 -30.93 -2.66 1.68
C LEU A 149 -31.66 -1.30 1.79
N PRO A 150 -31.06 -0.20 2.25
CA PRO A 150 -31.69 1.11 2.23
C PRO A 150 -31.93 1.61 0.79
N ILE A 151 -33.14 2.09 0.48
CA ILE A 151 -33.49 2.66 -0.84
C ILE A 151 -34.01 4.11 -0.76
N GLY A 152 -33.68 4.80 0.33
CA GLY A 152 -33.85 6.24 0.47
C GLY A 152 -35.26 6.64 0.85
N LYS A 153 -35.58 7.94 0.72
CA LYS A 153 -36.87 8.49 1.13
C LYS A 153 -38.02 7.78 0.42
N TRP A 154 -39.09 7.46 1.15
CA TRP A 154 -40.27 6.71 0.64
C TRP A 154 -40.86 7.30 -0.65
N ASN A 155 -40.83 8.63 -0.75
CA ASN A 155 -41.35 9.40 -1.87
C ASN A 155 -40.26 9.88 -2.85
N GLY A 156 -39.00 9.49 -2.64
CA GLY A 156 -37.92 9.73 -3.59
C GLY A 156 -38.07 8.90 -4.87
N LEU A 157 -37.45 9.35 -5.95
CA LEU A 157 -37.60 8.76 -7.29
C LEU A 157 -37.26 7.26 -7.30
N GLY A 158 -36.10 6.88 -6.74
CA GLY A 158 -35.63 5.49 -6.68
C GLY A 158 -36.62 4.57 -5.96
N CYS A 159 -36.96 4.91 -4.71
CA CYS A 159 -37.93 4.15 -3.92
C CYS A 159 -39.32 4.05 -4.60
N LYS A 160 -39.82 5.15 -5.19
CA LYS A 160 -41.08 5.13 -5.95
C LYS A 160 -41.05 4.16 -7.12
N ARG A 161 -40.00 4.21 -7.96
CA ARG A 161 -39.86 3.30 -9.11
C ARG A 161 -39.72 1.85 -8.67
N LEU A 162 -38.96 1.59 -7.61
CA LEU A 162 -38.82 0.24 -7.06
C LEU A 162 -40.14 -0.32 -6.53
N ARG A 163 -40.95 0.50 -5.85
CA ARG A 163 -42.29 0.09 -5.40
C ARG A 163 -43.25 -0.18 -6.55
N GLN A 164 -43.13 0.55 -7.66
CA GLN A 164 -43.95 0.31 -8.86
C GLN A 164 -43.55 -1.01 -9.53
N ARG A 165 -42.24 -1.28 -9.64
CA ARG A 165 -41.70 -2.50 -10.26
C ARG A 165 -41.87 -3.74 -9.37
N PHE A 166 -41.71 -3.58 -8.06
CA PHE A 166 -41.71 -4.65 -7.07
C PHE A 166 -42.54 -4.27 -5.82
N PRO A 167 -43.88 -4.27 -5.91
CA PRO A 167 -44.75 -3.73 -4.86
C PRO A 167 -44.62 -4.42 -3.49
N ASN A 168 -44.23 -5.71 -3.46
CA ASN A 168 -44.09 -6.49 -2.23
C ASN A 168 -42.64 -6.60 -1.71
N LEU A 169 -41.68 -6.01 -2.42
CA LEU A 169 -40.25 -6.11 -2.08
C LEU A 169 -39.77 -4.98 -1.18
N VAL A 170 -40.52 -3.89 -1.10
CA VAL A 170 -40.12 -2.68 -0.39
C VAL A 170 -40.96 -2.50 0.86
N VAL A 171 -40.31 -2.24 1.99
CA VAL A 171 -40.94 -1.97 3.28
C VAL A 171 -40.63 -0.54 3.71
N LYS A 172 -41.65 0.15 4.23
CA LYS A 172 -41.51 1.49 4.80
C LYS A 172 -41.07 1.39 6.26
N ILE A 173 -40.01 2.11 6.62
CA ILE A 173 -39.56 2.27 7.99
C ILE A 173 -39.31 3.77 8.22
N GLY A 174 -40.12 4.37 9.09
CA GLY A 174 -40.11 5.83 9.28
C GLY A 174 -40.42 6.54 7.96
N GLU A 175 -39.51 7.43 7.54
CA GLU A 175 -39.63 8.18 6.28
C GLU A 175 -38.99 7.48 5.08
N ASP A 176 -38.26 6.39 5.31
CA ASP A 176 -37.42 5.74 4.31
C ASP A 176 -38.01 4.40 3.87
N GLY A 177 -37.62 3.96 2.67
CA GLY A 177 -37.88 2.64 2.14
C GLY A 177 -36.65 1.74 2.28
N TYR A 178 -36.90 0.45 2.45
CA TYR A 178 -35.88 -0.59 2.51
C TYR A 178 -36.31 -1.78 1.67
N LEU A 179 -35.37 -2.45 1.00
CA LEU A 179 -35.60 -3.77 0.43
C LEU A 179 -35.82 -4.77 1.57
N ASN A 180 -36.79 -5.67 1.40
CA ASN A 180 -37.11 -6.67 2.40
C ASN A 180 -36.11 -7.84 2.32
N PRO A 181 -35.20 -8.01 3.30
CA PRO A 181 -34.21 -9.10 3.24
C PRO A 181 -34.87 -10.49 3.31
N GLU A 182 -36.08 -10.60 3.87
CA GLU A 182 -36.82 -11.87 4.02
C GLU A 182 -37.47 -12.34 2.70
N LYS A 183 -37.26 -11.62 1.59
CA LYS A 183 -37.72 -12.01 0.25
C LYS A 183 -36.52 -12.36 -0.61
N GLY A 184 -36.48 -13.60 -1.12
CA GLY A 184 -35.39 -14.05 -2.01
C GLY A 184 -35.18 -13.18 -3.26
N GLN A 185 -36.25 -12.51 -3.73
CA GLN A 185 -36.21 -11.52 -4.81
C GLN A 185 -35.27 -10.34 -4.54
N THR A 186 -34.98 -10.01 -3.27
CA THR A 186 -34.03 -8.95 -2.90
C THR A 186 -32.63 -9.31 -3.35
N GLY A 187 -32.24 -10.58 -3.15
CA GLY A 187 -30.94 -11.09 -3.61
C GLY A 187 -30.85 -11.09 -5.13
N ASP A 188 -31.89 -11.57 -5.82
CA ASP A 188 -31.93 -11.61 -7.29
C ASP A 188 -31.78 -10.20 -7.89
N TYR A 189 -32.51 -9.23 -7.31
CA TYR A 189 -32.48 -7.83 -7.74
C TYR A 189 -31.10 -7.19 -7.53
N LEU A 190 -30.51 -7.31 -6.33
CA LEU A 190 -29.19 -6.73 -6.06
C LEU A 190 -28.08 -7.42 -6.87
N ALA A 191 -28.21 -8.72 -7.13
CA ALA A 191 -27.30 -9.46 -8.00
C ALA A 191 -27.37 -8.94 -9.45
N GLN A 192 -28.55 -8.58 -9.97
CA GLN A 192 -28.69 -7.95 -11.29
C GLN A 192 -27.97 -6.60 -11.40
N ILE A 193 -28.03 -5.76 -10.37
CA ILE A 193 -27.27 -4.50 -10.33
C ILE A 193 -25.76 -4.78 -10.34
N CYS A 194 -25.30 -5.71 -9.50
CA CYS A 194 -23.88 -6.05 -9.44
C CYS A 194 -23.41 -6.72 -10.74
N SER A 195 -24.28 -7.48 -11.41
CA SER A 195 -24.08 -8.06 -12.74
C SER A 195 -23.82 -6.98 -13.78
N GLU A 196 -24.71 -5.97 -13.85
CA GLU A 196 -24.60 -4.85 -14.79
C GLU A 196 -23.27 -4.11 -14.62
N ILE A 197 -22.90 -3.79 -13.37
CA ILE A 197 -21.65 -3.09 -13.07
C ILE A 197 -20.44 -3.95 -13.44
N THR A 198 -20.44 -5.22 -13.03
CA THR A 198 -19.33 -6.15 -13.28
C THR A 198 -19.12 -6.40 -14.77
N GLU A 199 -20.20 -6.47 -15.56
CA GLU A 199 -20.15 -6.72 -17.00
C GLU A 199 -19.66 -5.49 -17.78
N ARG A 200 -20.20 -4.31 -17.47
CA ARG A 200 -19.98 -3.09 -18.26
C ARG A 200 -18.66 -2.37 -17.94
N TYR A 201 -18.15 -2.53 -16.72
CA TYR A 201 -17.05 -1.70 -16.21
C TYR A 201 -15.85 -2.53 -15.79
N ASP A 202 -14.65 -1.96 -15.93
CA ASP A 202 -13.40 -2.59 -15.46
C ASP A 202 -13.13 -2.32 -13.98
N ILE A 203 -14.03 -2.78 -13.12
CA ILE A 203 -13.89 -2.66 -11.66
C ILE A 203 -12.90 -3.68 -11.10
N ASP A 204 -12.35 -3.38 -9.93
CA ASP A 204 -11.46 -4.26 -9.17
C ASP A 204 -12.17 -4.96 -8.02
N GLY A 205 -13.30 -4.40 -7.57
CA GLY A 205 -14.12 -4.99 -6.53
C GLY A 205 -15.56 -4.48 -6.50
N ILE A 206 -16.43 -5.26 -5.84
CA ILE A 206 -17.77 -4.89 -5.41
C ILE A 206 -17.73 -4.79 -3.88
N HIS A 207 -18.10 -3.63 -3.34
CA HIS A 207 -18.08 -3.35 -1.91
C HIS A 207 -19.50 -3.17 -1.37
N LEU A 208 -19.97 -4.12 -0.57
CA LEU A 208 -21.33 -4.11 -0.03
C LEU A 208 -21.40 -3.38 1.31
N ASP A 209 -22.27 -2.37 1.38
CA ASP A 209 -22.58 -1.65 2.61
C ASP A 209 -24.05 -1.84 2.98
N TYR A 210 -24.36 -1.68 4.27
CA TYR A 210 -25.69 -1.92 4.84
C TYR A 210 -26.28 -3.30 4.49
N ILE A 211 -25.44 -4.30 4.24
CA ILE A 211 -25.87 -5.69 3.98
C ILE A 211 -26.28 -6.37 5.29
N ARG A 212 -27.35 -5.87 5.90
CA ARG A 212 -27.80 -6.17 7.27
C ARG A 212 -29.23 -5.75 7.51
N TYR A 213 -29.90 -6.34 8.49
CA TYR A 213 -31.23 -5.85 8.88
C TYR A 213 -31.16 -4.38 9.32
N PRO A 214 -32.11 -3.54 8.90
CA PRO A 214 -32.25 -2.19 9.43
C PRO A 214 -32.47 -2.22 10.95
N GLU A 215 -31.89 -1.26 11.66
CA GLU A 215 -31.89 -1.13 13.13
C GLU A 215 -33.29 -1.27 13.75
N THR A 216 -34.28 -0.68 13.08
CA THR A 216 -35.66 -0.58 13.51
C THR A 216 -36.57 -1.61 12.84
N TRP A 217 -35.99 -2.54 12.07
CA TRP A 217 -36.74 -3.66 11.49
C TRP A 217 -37.27 -4.56 12.60
N LYS A 218 -38.57 -4.83 12.57
CA LYS A 218 -39.21 -5.77 13.51
C LYS A 218 -38.97 -7.18 13.02
N ILE A 219 -37.83 -7.76 13.40
CA ILE A 219 -37.46 -9.14 13.06
C ILE A 219 -38.42 -10.08 13.79
N LYS A 220 -39.19 -10.86 13.02
CA LYS A 220 -40.16 -11.84 13.56
C LYS A 220 -39.69 -13.29 13.40
N VAL A 221 -38.61 -13.49 12.65
CA VAL A 221 -37.98 -14.79 12.43
C VAL A 221 -36.89 -15.05 13.48
N SER A 222 -36.44 -16.30 13.60
CA SER A 222 -35.29 -16.61 14.44
C SER A 222 -34.02 -15.93 13.91
N SER A 223 -33.04 -15.67 14.78
CA SER A 223 -31.78 -15.03 14.39
C SER A 223 -31.02 -15.85 13.33
N ASP A 224 -31.07 -17.18 13.40
CA ASP A 224 -30.48 -18.06 12.38
C ASP A 224 -31.14 -17.89 11.03
N GLN A 225 -32.48 -17.86 10.99
CA GLN A 225 -33.21 -17.66 9.75
C GLN A 225 -32.96 -16.27 9.15
N GLY A 226 -32.90 -15.24 10.00
CA GLY A 226 -32.56 -13.89 9.55
C GLY A 226 -31.15 -13.80 8.98
N ARG A 227 -30.15 -14.42 9.63
CA ARG A 227 -28.78 -14.54 9.07
C ARG A 227 -28.75 -15.29 7.74
N ALA A 228 -29.55 -16.36 7.61
CA ALA A 228 -29.67 -17.12 6.37
C ALA A 228 -30.20 -16.24 5.22
N TYR A 229 -31.18 -15.36 5.48
CA TYR A 229 -31.68 -14.42 4.47
C TYR A 229 -30.64 -13.41 3.99
N ILE A 230 -29.86 -12.81 4.90
CA ILE A 230 -28.77 -11.91 4.49
C ILE A 230 -27.69 -12.68 3.73
N THR A 231 -27.38 -13.91 4.17
CA THR A 231 -26.39 -14.76 3.50
C THR A 231 -26.83 -15.18 2.09
N ASP A 232 -28.13 -15.43 1.87
CA ASP A 232 -28.67 -15.71 0.53
C ASP A 232 -28.44 -14.53 -0.42
N ILE A 233 -28.68 -13.29 0.03
CA ILE A 233 -28.41 -12.08 -0.75
C ILE A 233 -26.92 -11.98 -1.10
N VAL A 234 -26.04 -12.18 -0.12
CA VAL A 234 -24.59 -12.15 -0.33
C VAL A 234 -24.16 -13.23 -1.33
N THR A 235 -24.68 -14.44 -1.20
CA THR A 235 -24.35 -15.58 -2.07
C THR A 235 -24.75 -15.32 -3.51
N LYS A 236 -25.98 -14.84 -3.75
CA LYS A 236 -26.45 -14.52 -5.10
C LYS A 236 -25.63 -13.42 -5.78
N ILE A 237 -25.26 -12.38 -5.03
CA ILE A 237 -24.37 -11.33 -5.56
C ILE A 237 -23.00 -11.91 -5.87
N HIS A 238 -22.41 -12.65 -4.93
CA HIS A 238 -21.10 -13.29 -5.09
C HIS A 238 -21.07 -14.17 -6.35
N ASP A 239 -22.03 -15.08 -6.52
CA ASP A 239 -22.03 -16.06 -7.59
C ASP A 239 -22.11 -15.40 -8.97
N VAL A 240 -22.90 -14.31 -9.09
CA VAL A 240 -23.00 -13.55 -10.34
C VAL A 240 -21.74 -12.76 -10.64
N VAL A 241 -21.15 -12.10 -9.64
CA VAL A 241 -19.91 -11.31 -9.82
C VAL A 241 -18.75 -12.24 -10.18
N LYS A 242 -18.53 -13.28 -9.38
CA LYS A 242 -17.45 -14.25 -9.59
C LYS A 242 -17.64 -15.07 -10.86
N GLY A 243 -18.87 -15.40 -11.22
CA GLY A 243 -19.18 -16.11 -12.47
C GLY A 243 -18.83 -15.30 -13.72
N LYS A 244 -18.82 -13.97 -13.65
CA LYS A 244 -18.43 -13.09 -14.76
C LYS A 244 -16.94 -12.74 -14.77
N LYS A 245 -16.44 -12.27 -13.64
CA LYS A 245 -15.04 -11.82 -13.49
C LYS A 245 -14.50 -12.36 -12.15
N PRO A 246 -13.92 -13.58 -12.12
CA PRO A 246 -13.50 -14.22 -10.86
C PRO A 246 -12.48 -13.42 -10.05
N TRP A 247 -11.71 -12.54 -10.70
CA TRP A 247 -10.74 -11.64 -10.08
C TRP A 247 -11.35 -10.41 -9.39
N VAL A 248 -12.61 -10.06 -9.67
CA VAL A 248 -13.28 -8.93 -9.01
C VAL A 248 -13.49 -9.27 -7.54
N LYS A 249 -12.89 -8.50 -6.64
CA LYS A 249 -12.94 -8.77 -5.20
C LYS A 249 -14.35 -8.56 -4.66
N MET A 250 -14.83 -9.52 -3.88
CA MET A 250 -16.03 -9.34 -3.07
C MET A 250 -15.64 -8.79 -1.69
N SER A 251 -16.21 -7.64 -1.31
CA SER A 251 -15.99 -7.09 0.02
C SER A 251 -17.27 -6.54 0.64
N CYS A 252 -17.27 -6.36 1.96
CA CYS A 252 -18.35 -5.66 2.64
C CYS A 252 -17.88 -4.88 3.87
N SER A 253 -18.72 -3.95 4.31
CA SER A 253 -18.56 -3.17 5.54
C SER A 253 -19.48 -3.72 6.64
N PRO A 254 -19.04 -4.69 7.47
CA PRO A 254 -19.82 -5.13 8.62
C PRO A 254 -19.74 -4.13 9.78
N ILE A 255 -20.66 -4.24 10.73
CA ILE A 255 -20.50 -3.58 12.04
C ILE A 255 -19.15 -3.97 12.64
N GLY A 256 -18.39 -3.01 13.15
CA GLY A 256 -16.98 -3.23 13.48
C GLY A 256 -16.71 -4.17 14.66
N LYS A 257 -17.74 -4.63 15.37
CA LYS A 257 -17.64 -5.70 16.38
C LYS A 257 -18.41 -6.91 15.84
N ALA A 258 -17.74 -8.04 15.67
CA ALA A 258 -18.39 -9.25 15.15
C ALA A 258 -19.49 -9.75 16.09
N ASP A 259 -19.14 -10.00 17.35
CA ASP A 259 -20.05 -10.31 18.45
C ASP A 259 -19.46 -9.86 19.80
N ASP A 260 -20.08 -10.25 20.92
CA ASP A 260 -19.48 -10.13 22.25
C ASP A 260 -18.27 -11.05 22.42
N LEU A 261 -17.19 -10.53 23.00
CA LEU A 261 -15.99 -11.29 23.34
C LEU A 261 -16.00 -11.68 24.82
N ALA A 262 -15.27 -12.73 25.18
CA ALA A 262 -15.23 -13.26 26.55
C ALA A 262 -14.90 -12.22 27.63
N ARG A 263 -14.10 -11.19 27.30
CA ARG A 263 -13.70 -10.11 28.22
C ARG A 263 -14.14 -8.71 27.79
N TYR A 264 -14.72 -8.56 26.60
CA TYR A 264 -15.05 -7.27 26.03
C TYR A 264 -16.44 -7.30 25.40
N TRP A 265 -17.29 -6.39 25.85
CA TRP A 265 -18.69 -6.37 25.46
C TRP A 265 -18.96 -5.44 24.28
N SER A 266 -19.83 -5.86 23.35
CA SER A 266 -20.25 -5.00 22.24
C SER A 266 -21.24 -3.91 22.67
N HIS A 267 -21.78 -3.99 23.89
CA HIS A 267 -22.81 -3.11 24.43
C HIS A 267 -24.12 -3.21 23.62
N GLY A 268 -24.47 -4.43 23.19
CA GLY A 268 -25.71 -4.71 22.46
C GLY A 268 -25.72 -4.26 21.00
N TRP A 269 -24.57 -3.86 20.45
CA TRP A 269 -24.42 -3.43 19.06
C TRP A 269 -23.25 -4.15 18.38
N ASN A 270 -23.56 -5.21 17.64
CA ASN A 270 -22.60 -6.04 16.91
C ASN A 270 -23.17 -6.58 15.59
N ALA A 271 -22.30 -7.15 14.75
CA ALA A 271 -22.66 -7.67 13.44
C ALA A 271 -23.59 -8.91 13.55
N TYR A 272 -23.18 -9.91 14.33
CA TYR A 272 -23.77 -11.25 14.29
C TYR A 272 -25.15 -11.36 14.96
N SER A 273 -25.26 -10.82 16.17
CA SER A 273 -26.44 -10.97 17.03
C SER A 273 -27.45 -9.85 16.83
N LYS A 274 -26.99 -8.61 16.61
CA LYS A 274 -27.89 -7.45 16.56
C LYS A 274 -28.47 -7.16 15.18
N VAL A 275 -27.64 -7.22 14.14
CA VAL A 275 -28.04 -6.86 12.76
C VAL A 275 -27.99 -8.04 11.78
N LEU A 276 -27.73 -9.24 12.31
CA LEU A 276 -27.75 -10.53 11.62
C LEU A 276 -26.80 -10.61 10.41
N GLN A 277 -25.62 -9.97 10.53
CA GLN A 277 -24.51 -10.09 9.60
C GLN A 277 -23.58 -11.23 10.00
N ASN A 278 -23.56 -12.30 9.23
CA ASN A 278 -22.66 -13.43 9.48
C ASN A 278 -21.32 -13.28 8.71
N ALA A 279 -20.65 -12.14 8.89
CA ALA A 279 -19.51 -11.76 8.05
C ALA A 279 -18.32 -12.71 8.15
N GLN A 280 -18.02 -13.25 9.34
CA GLN A 280 -16.96 -14.25 9.50
C GLN A 280 -17.31 -15.57 8.78
N TYR A 281 -18.59 -15.96 8.72
CA TYR A 281 -19.03 -17.10 7.91
C TYR A 281 -18.85 -16.81 6.42
N TRP A 282 -19.21 -15.62 5.94
CA TRP A 282 -19.02 -15.25 4.52
C TRP A 282 -17.55 -15.32 4.12
N LEU A 283 -16.65 -14.88 5.00
CA LEU A 283 -15.21 -14.98 4.80
C LEU A 283 -14.72 -16.44 4.75
N ARG A 284 -15.10 -17.27 5.74
CA ARG A 284 -14.76 -18.70 5.80
C ARG A 284 -15.22 -19.50 4.57
N ASN A 285 -16.39 -19.17 4.03
CA ASN A 285 -16.96 -19.88 2.88
C ASN A 285 -16.58 -19.25 1.54
N GLY A 286 -15.64 -18.31 1.52
CA GLY A 286 -15.14 -17.70 0.29
C GLY A 286 -16.10 -16.74 -0.40
N LEU A 287 -17.22 -16.37 0.24
CA LEU A 287 -18.17 -15.38 -0.29
C LEU A 287 -17.60 -13.95 -0.25
N MET A 288 -16.60 -13.71 0.60
CA MET A 288 -15.85 -12.46 0.69
C MET A 288 -14.35 -12.71 0.52
N ASP A 289 -13.70 -11.78 -0.17
CA ASP A 289 -12.25 -11.68 -0.31
C ASP A 289 -11.65 -10.73 0.72
N GLN A 290 -12.44 -9.72 1.13
CA GLN A 290 -12.02 -8.70 2.08
C GLN A 290 -13.18 -8.30 2.99
N LEU A 291 -12.90 -8.02 4.26
CA LEU A 291 -13.83 -7.35 5.16
C LEU A 291 -13.30 -5.98 5.55
N TYR A 292 -14.21 -5.02 5.66
CA TYR A 292 -13.93 -3.66 6.12
C TYR A 292 -14.75 -3.33 7.38
N PRO A 293 -14.47 -3.95 8.55
CA PRO A 293 -15.27 -3.71 9.74
C PRO A 293 -15.25 -2.22 10.14
N MET A 294 -16.42 -1.62 10.37
CA MET A 294 -16.55 -0.20 10.75
C MET A 294 -16.11 0.02 12.20
N MET A 295 -14.80 0.08 12.42
CA MET A 295 -14.17 0.14 13.74
C MET A 295 -14.07 1.59 14.26
N TYR A 296 -15.21 2.29 14.31
CA TYR A 296 -15.28 3.69 14.72
C TYR A 296 -15.34 3.83 16.25
N PHE A 297 -14.35 3.26 16.93
CA PHE A 297 -14.21 3.23 18.38
C PHE A 297 -12.73 3.21 18.76
N LYS A 298 -12.42 3.45 20.04
CA LYS A 298 -11.04 3.51 20.56
C LYS A 298 -10.79 2.51 21.67
N GLY A 299 -9.52 2.25 21.96
CA GLY A 299 -9.08 1.56 23.17
C GLY A 299 -9.64 0.14 23.27
N ASN A 300 -10.20 -0.22 24.42
CA ASN A 300 -10.79 -1.54 24.68
C ASN A 300 -11.99 -1.89 23.77
N ASN A 301 -12.54 -0.91 23.05
CA ASN A 301 -13.56 -1.18 22.03
C ASN A 301 -12.98 -1.41 20.64
N PHE A 302 -11.70 -1.12 20.41
CA PHE A 302 -11.00 -1.31 19.15
C PHE A 302 -10.10 -2.56 19.19
N TYR A 303 -9.02 -2.53 19.97
CA TYR A 303 -7.92 -3.50 19.85
C TYR A 303 -8.36 -4.97 20.00
N PRO A 304 -9.19 -5.35 20.99
CA PRO A 304 -9.62 -6.75 21.13
C PRO A 304 -10.48 -7.22 19.95
N PHE A 305 -11.31 -6.34 19.38
CA PHE A 305 -12.16 -6.67 18.25
C PHE A 305 -11.39 -6.71 16.94
N ALA A 306 -10.34 -5.90 16.79
CA ALA A 306 -9.43 -5.98 15.64
C ALA A 306 -8.69 -7.33 15.64
N ILE A 307 -8.25 -7.79 16.81
CA ILE A 307 -7.65 -9.13 16.98
C ILE A 307 -8.67 -10.21 16.60
N ASP A 308 -9.90 -10.14 17.11
CA ASP A 308 -10.96 -11.10 16.78
C ASP A 308 -11.20 -11.19 15.26
N TRP A 309 -11.32 -10.06 14.57
CA TRP A 309 -11.45 -10.07 13.11
C TRP A 309 -10.25 -10.74 12.42
N GLN A 310 -9.04 -10.44 12.87
CA GLN A 310 -7.82 -10.97 12.26
C GLN A 310 -7.63 -12.47 12.54
N GLU A 311 -7.96 -12.95 13.74
CA GLU A 311 -7.94 -14.39 14.04
C GLU A 311 -8.98 -15.16 13.20
N GLN A 312 -10.07 -14.48 12.83
CA GLN A 312 -11.12 -15.03 11.95
C GLN A 312 -10.89 -14.72 10.47
N ALA A 313 -9.70 -14.21 10.08
CA ALA A 313 -9.42 -13.77 8.71
C ALA A 313 -9.35 -14.93 7.70
N GLN A 314 -8.99 -16.14 8.11
CA GLN A 314 -8.88 -17.31 7.23
C GLN A 314 -7.96 -17.09 6.02
N GLY A 315 -6.87 -16.33 6.21
CA GLY A 315 -5.95 -15.93 5.14
C GLY A 315 -6.51 -14.88 4.18
N LYS A 316 -7.75 -14.42 4.36
CA LYS A 316 -8.35 -13.30 3.64
C LYS A 316 -7.96 -11.96 4.27
N MET A 317 -8.32 -10.87 3.61
CA MET A 317 -7.88 -9.54 4.04
C MET A 317 -8.89 -8.92 5.01
N ILE A 318 -8.39 -8.46 6.16
CA ILE A 318 -9.15 -7.63 7.11
C ILE A 318 -8.59 -6.22 7.04
N VAL A 319 -9.48 -5.24 6.84
CA VAL A 319 -9.12 -3.84 6.64
C VAL A 319 -10.01 -2.97 7.54
N PRO A 320 -9.64 -2.77 8.82
CA PRO A 320 -10.42 -1.96 9.75
C PRO A 320 -10.73 -0.55 9.19
N GLY A 321 -12.00 -0.19 9.21
CA GLY A 321 -12.47 1.16 8.92
C GLY A 321 -12.25 2.06 10.13
N LEU A 322 -11.38 3.05 9.96
CA LEU A 322 -11.02 4.04 10.98
C LEU A 322 -11.99 5.22 10.93
N GLY A 323 -12.53 5.56 12.10
CA GLY A 323 -13.55 6.60 12.26
C GLY A 323 -12.98 8.02 12.26
N ILE A 324 -12.17 8.38 11.27
CA ILE A 324 -11.43 9.65 11.26
C ILE A 324 -12.32 10.89 11.27
N TYR A 325 -13.59 10.78 10.85
CA TYR A 325 -14.55 11.87 11.01
C TYR A 325 -14.76 12.28 12.48
N PHE A 326 -14.59 11.35 13.44
CA PHE A 326 -14.63 11.65 14.87
C PHE A 326 -13.48 12.54 15.35
N MET A 327 -12.46 12.81 14.52
CA MET A 327 -11.43 13.81 14.82
C MET A 327 -11.96 15.24 14.70
N SER A 328 -13.11 15.46 14.05
CA SER A 328 -13.72 16.78 13.98
C SER A 328 -14.20 17.27 15.35
N PRO A 329 -13.98 18.54 15.71
CA PRO A 329 -14.57 19.17 16.90
C PRO A 329 -16.11 19.18 16.89
N ARG A 330 -16.73 19.04 15.70
CA ARG A 330 -18.19 18.95 15.55
C ARG A 330 -18.74 17.56 15.87
N GLU A 331 -17.86 16.58 16.06
CA GLU A 331 -18.19 15.18 16.27
C GLU A 331 -17.76 14.74 17.68
N LYS A 332 -16.67 13.97 17.81
CA LYS A 332 -16.15 13.50 19.12
C LYS A 332 -14.76 14.06 19.46
N ASP A 333 -14.22 14.92 18.61
CA ASP A 333 -12.94 15.60 18.78
C ASP A 333 -11.73 14.70 19.12
N TRP A 334 -11.65 13.51 18.52
CA TRP A 334 -10.52 12.59 18.76
C TRP A 334 -9.17 13.18 18.35
N ASN A 335 -8.11 12.73 19.01
CA ASN A 335 -6.75 13.18 18.73
C ASN A 335 -6.12 12.38 17.59
N LEU A 336 -5.13 12.95 16.92
CA LEU A 336 -4.35 12.26 15.88
C LEU A 336 -3.77 10.94 16.42
N ASP A 337 -3.18 10.98 17.61
CA ASP A 337 -2.57 9.82 18.27
C ASP A 337 -3.53 8.65 18.51
N ASP A 338 -4.83 8.91 18.61
CA ASP A 338 -5.80 7.83 18.74
C ASP A 338 -5.83 6.99 17.46
N ILE A 339 -5.87 7.65 16.31
CA ILE A 339 -5.94 7.01 14.99
C ILE A 339 -4.58 6.42 14.59
N THR A 340 -3.47 7.14 14.80
CA THR A 340 -2.16 6.64 14.39
C THR A 340 -1.74 5.40 15.18
N ARG A 341 -2.09 5.30 16.47
CA ARG A 341 -1.90 4.06 17.26
C ARG A 341 -2.69 2.89 16.70
N GLU A 342 -3.94 3.12 16.29
CA GLU A 342 -4.77 2.10 15.65
C GLU A 342 -4.14 1.63 14.33
N MET A 343 -3.62 2.54 13.51
CA MET A 343 -2.92 2.21 12.25
C MET A 343 -1.65 1.39 12.48
N PHE A 344 -0.79 1.78 13.43
CA PHE A 344 0.41 1.00 13.76
C PHE A 344 0.06 -0.39 14.30
N PHE A 345 -1.00 -0.49 15.10
CA PHE A 345 -1.48 -1.75 15.62
C PHE A 345 -2.04 -2.66 14.53
N THR A 346 -2.86 -2.12 13.61
CA THR A 346 -3.42 -2.95 12.53
C THR A 346 -2.33 -3.47 11.61
N ARG A 347 -1.37 -2.61 11.25
CA ARG A 347 -0.20 -3.01 10.47
C ARG A 347 0.62 -4.10 11.14
N SER A 348 0.90 -3.99 12.45
CA SER A 348 1.71 -5.00 13.15
C SER A 348 1.05 -6.39 13.19
N MET A 349 -0.27 -6.44 13.03
CA MET A 349 -1.07 -7.66 12.89
C MET A 349 -1.23 -8.14 11.43
N GLY A 350 -0.61 -7.45 10.46
CA GLY A 350 -0.71 -7.76 9.04
C GLY A 350 -2.04 -7.36 8.39
N MET A 351 -2.82 -6.48 9.04
CA MET A 351 -4.03 -5.89 8.48
C MET A 351 -3.71 -4.65 7.64
N GLY A 352 -4.67 -4.23 6.81
CA GLY A 352 -4.67 -2.90 6.20
C GLY A 352 -5.37 -1.86 7.07
N HIS A 353 -5.66 -0.69 6.50
CA HIS A 353 -6.49 0.35 7.11
C HIS A 353 -7.33 1.07 6.06
N ALA A 354 -8.54 1.48 6.46
CA ALA A 354 -9.45 2.22 5.60
C ALA A 354 -9.95 3.49 6.31
N TYR A 355 -10.03 4.61 5.59
CA TYR A 355 -10.43 5.89 6.18
C TYR A 355 -11.90 6.21 5.86
N PHE A 356 -12.73 6.37 6.90
CA PHE A 356 -14.07 6.95 6.75
C PHE A 356 -14.06 8.43 7.21
N ARG A 357 -13.98 9.39 6.29
CA ARG A 357 -14.06 9.28 4.81
C ARG A 357 -13.16 10.31 4.10
N SER A 358 -13.08 10.23 2.78
CA SER A 358 -12.14 10.99 1.92
C SER A 358 -11.95 12.44 2.33
N LYS A 359 -13.04 13.20 2.51
CA LYS A 359 -12.99 14.61 2.88
C LYS A 359 -12.28 14.84 4.21
N PHE A 360 -12.62 14.08 5.25
CA PHE A 360 -11.95 14.22 6.56
C PHE A 360 -10.46 13.88 6.48
N PHE A 361 -10.09 12.94 5.61
CA PHE A 361 -8.70 12.62 5.35
C PHE A 361 -8.02 13.79 4.64
N THR A 362 -8.54 14.24 3.49
CA THR A 362 -7.90 15.27 2.64
C THR A 362 -7.99 16.70 3.19
N ASP A 363 -8.97 16.99 4.05
CA ASP A 363 -9.05 18.26 4.79
C ASP A 363 -7.95 18.35 5.85
N ASN A 364 -7.41 17.21 6.27
CA ASN A 364 -6.25 17.10 7.15
C ASN A 364 -6.38 17.89 8.47
N LEU A 365 -7.60 17.95 9.03
CA LEU A 365 -7.94 18.86 10.13
C LEU A 365 -7.00 18.79 11.34
N LYS A 366 -6.49 17.60 11.67
CA LYS A 366 -5.52 17.38 12.75
C LYS A 366 -4.27 16.63 12.27
N GLY A 367 -3.87 16.77 11.01
CA GLY A 367 -2.61 16.21 10.51
C GLY A 367 -2.64 14.73 10.09
N ILE A 368 -3.82 14.09 9.96
CA ILE A 368 -3.91 12.66 9.58
C ILE A 368 -3.36 12.37 8.17
N TYR A 369 -3.59 13.27 7.21
CA TYR A 369 -3.03 13.14 5.86
C TYR A 369 -1.52 13.29 5.88
N ASP A 370 -0.99 14.24 6.66
CA ASP A 370 0.44 14.44 6.78
C ASP A 370 1.12 13.28 7.51
N ALA A 371 0.48 12.70 8.53
CA ALA A 371 0.98 11.52 9.24
C ALA A 371 1.02 10.31 8.31
N ALA A 372 -0.02 10.07 7.50
CA ALA A 372 0.00 9.04 6.47
C ALA A 372 1.14 9.28 5.47
N LEU A 373 1.19 10.47 4.88
CA LEU A 373 2.18 10.83 3.86
C LEU A 373 3.64 10.74 4.34
N ASN A 374 3.93 11.31 5.51
CA ASN A 374 5.30 11.60 5.94
C ASN A 374 5.85 10.63 6.98
N GLU A 375 5.01 9.80 7.61
CA GLU A 375 5.43 8.94 8.72
C GLU A 375 5.04 7.48 8.49
N ILE A 376 3.75 7.23 8.24
CA ILE A 376 3.15 5.89 8.31
C ILE A 376 3.23 5.17 6.95
N ASP A 377 2.78 5.82 5.88
CA ASP A 377 2.55 5.23 4.54
C ASP A 377 3.58 5.72 3.50
N ARG A 378 4.76 6.18 3.96
CA ARG A 378 5.82 6.79 3.15
C ARG A 378 6.21 6.02 1.89
N GLN A 379 6.18 4.69 1.96
CA GLN A 379 6.51 3.83 0.83
C GLN A 379 5.22 3.32 0.18
N PRO A 380 5.14 3.27 -1.15
CA PRO A 380 3.99 2.70 -1.84
C PRO A 380 3.84 1.22 -1.47
N ALA A 381 2.60 0.73 -1.50
CA ALA A 381 2.28 -0.66 -1.25
C ALA A 381 1.31 -1.18 -2.30
N LEU A 382 1.54 -2.41 -2.75
CA LEU A 382 0.58 -3.14 -3.57
C LEU A 382 -0.56 -3.65 -2.69
N VAL A 383 -1.72 -3.90 -3.29
CA VAL A 383 -2.78 -4.66 -2.62
C VAL A 383 -2.29 -6.12 -2.41
N PRO A 384 -2.58 -6.78 -1.28
CA PRO A 384 -2.25 -8.18 -1.07
C PRO A 384 -2.83 -9.09 -2.16
N THR A 385 -2.14 -10.19 -2.44
CA THR A 385 -2.57 -11.18 -3.45
C THR A 385 -3.78 -11.97 -2.98
N MET A 386 -4.64 -12.38 -3.90
CA MET A 386 -5.71 -13.34 -3.63
C MET A 386 -5.16 -14.78 -3.64
N THR A 387 -4.38 -15.14 -2.61
CA THR A 387 -3.65 -16.41 -2.50
C THR A 387 -4.52 -17.67 -2.48
N TRP A 388 -5.82 -17.52 -2.25
CA TRP A 388 -6.81 -18.61 -2.27
C TRP A 388 -7.34 -18.94 -3.67
N VAL A 389 -6.94 -18.20 -4.70
CA VAL A 389 -7.29 -18.53 -6.10
C VAL A 389 -6.06 -19.14 -6.76
N ASN A 390 -6.21 -20.37 -7.26
CA ASN A 390 -5.16 -21.01 -8.04
C ASN A 390 -5.23 -20.52 -9.48
N VAL A 391 -4.18 -19.85 -9.94
CA VAL A 391 -4.06 -19.32 -11.31
C VAL A 391 -2.71 -19.69 -11.89
N GLU A 392 -2.65 -19.78 -13.21
CA GLU A 392 -1.39 -20.05 -13.90
C GLU A 392 -0.37 -18.93 -13.63
N LYS A 393 0.89 -19.33 -13.42
CA LYS A 393 1.96 -18.38 -13.16
C LYS A 393 2.17 -17.49 -14.38
N LEU A 394 2.12 -16.18 -14.16
CA LEU A 394 2.31 -15.19 -15.21
C LEU A 394 3.74 -15.25 -15.77
N GLN A 395 3.86 -15.10 -17.10
CA GLN A 395 5.16 -15.06 -17.76
C GLN A 395 5.92 -13.80 -17.37
N LYS A 396 7.24 -13.94 -17.17
CA LYS A 396 8.10 -12.77 -16.94
C LYS A 396 8.03 -11.79 -18.13
N PRO A 397 8.13 -10.47 -17.90
CA PRO A 397 8.18 -9.49 -18.97
C PRO A 397 9.28 -9.78 -20.03
N THR A 398 9.04 -9.36 -21.27
CA THR A 398 10.05 -9.35 -22.33
C THR A 398 10.44 -7.91 -22.59
N LEU A 399 11.69 -7.54 -22.28
CA LEU A 399 12.22 -6.21 -22.56
C LEU A 399 12.46 -6.04 -24.05
N ILE A 400 12.00 -4.91 -24.58
CA ILE A 400 12.24 -4.49 -25.96
C ILE A 400 13.45 -3.57 -26.00
N MET A 401 13.53 -2.64 -25.04
CA MET A 401 14.54 -1.59 -25.00
C MET A 401 14.85 -1.19 -23.57
N VAL A 402 16.14 -0.98 -23.28
CA VAL A 402 16.63 -0.39 -22.04
C VAL A 402 17.66 0.66 -22.42
N GLU A 403 17.22 1.91 -22.46
CA GLU A 403 18.04 3.09 -22.69
C GLU A 403 18.29 3.83 -21.37
N LYS A 404 19.12 4.88 -21.41
CA LYS A 404 19.50 5.64 -20.22
C LYS A 404 18.32 6.33 -19.53
N ASN A 405 17.31 6.71 -20.30
CA ASN A 405 16.17 7.49 -19.85
C ASN A 405 14.83 6.79 -20.10
N ARG A 406 14.82 5.54 -20.59
CA ARG A 406 13.58 4.86 -20.99
C ARG A 406 13.70 3.35 -20.94
N ILE A 407 12.65 2.70 -20.46
CA ILE A 407 12.50 1.24 -20.49
C ILE A 407 11.22 0.91 -21.25
N GLU A 408 11.31 -0.02 -22.21
CA GLU A 408 10.17 -0.52 -22.98
C GLU A 408 10.10 -2.06 -22.92
N TRP A 409 8.88 -2.58 -22.90
CA TRP A 409 8.61 -4.01 -22.85
C TRP A 409 7.40 -4.40 -23.70
N GLN A 410 7.30 -5.69 -24.00
CA GLN A 410 6.15 -6.24 -24.71
C GLN A 410 4.95 -6.32 -23.77
N LYS A 411 3.85 -5.65 -24.14
CA LYS A 411 2.58 -5.70 -23.40
C LYS A 411 1.93 -7.08 -23.52
N GLN A 412 1.46 -7.60 -22.40
CA GLN A 412 0.65 -8.81 -22.29
C GLN A 412 -0.80 -8.42 -22.03
N ASN A 413 -1.76 -9.23 -22.50
CA ASN A 413 -3.18 -8.96 -22.28
C ASN A 413 -3.54 -9.06 -20.78
N ASN A 414 -4.47 -8.22 -20.34
CA ASN A 414 -5.03 -8.20 -18.98
C ASN A 414 -3.97 -8.19 -17.86
N THR A 415 -2.85 -7.50 -18.11
CA THR A 415 -1.69 -7.48 -17.24
C THR A 415 -1.30 -6.04 -16.93
N THR A 416 -0.94 -5.80 -15.67
CA THR A 416 -0.33 -4.55 -15.23
C THR A 416 1.16 -4.77 -14.92
N TYR A 417 1.92 -3.71 -14.76
CA TYR A 417 3.37 -3.79 -14.54
C TYR A 417 3.78 -2.99 -13.31
N ASN A 418 4.77 -3.53 -12.59
CA ASN A 418 5.44 -2.86 -11.49
C ASN A 418 6.92 -2.65 -11.85
N LEU A 419 7.39 -1.42 -11.71
CA LEU A 419 8.80 -1.07 -11.88
C LEU A 419 9.42 -0.83 -10.51
N TYR A 420 10.56 -1.46 -10.29
CA TYR A 420 11.39 -1.30 -9.11
C TYR A 420 12.69 -0.60 -9.46
N SER A 421 13.21 0.22 -8.55
CA SER A 421 14.49 0.91 -8.69
C SER A 421 15.31 0.82 -7.40
N SER A 422 16.62 0.59 -7.51
CA SER A 422 17.53 0.56 -6.37
C SER A 422 18.96 0.89 -6.79
N ARG A 423 19.76 1.44 -5.88
CA ARG A 423 21.22 1.61 -6.08
C ARG A 423 22.02 0.31 -5.92
N THR A 424 21.34 -0.77 -5.53
CA THR A 424 21.93 -2.10 -5.34
C THR A 424 21.46 -3.06 -6.42
N TRP A 425 22.39 -3.87 -6.94
CA TRP A 425 22.09 -4.95 -7.88
C TRP A 425 22.26 -6.33 -7.19
N PRO A 426 21.36 -7.31 -7.43
CA PRO A 426 20.09 -7.15 -8.15
C PRO A 426 19.10 -6.28 -7.36
N VAL A 427 18.16 -5.64 -8.06
CA VAL A 427 17.08 -4.90 -7.42
C VAL A 427 16.20 -5.87 -6.65
N ASP A 428 16.10 -5.67 -5.34
CA ASP A 428 15.30 -6.50 -4.44
C ASP A 428 13.84 -6.06 -4.50
N ILE A 429 13.03 -6.80 -5.26
CA ILE A 429 11.61 -6.51 -5.43
C ILE A 429 10.76 -6.84 -4.19
N SER A 430 11.34 -7.45 -3.14
CA SER A 430 10.59 -7.73 -1.90
C SER A 430 10.42 -6.49 -1.02
N LYS A 431 11.20 -5.43 -1.26
CA LYS A 431 11.20 -4.20 -0.47
C LYS A 431 10.28 -3.14 -1.06
N ALA A 432 9.41 -2.59 -0.23
CA ALA A 432 8.49 -1.51 -0.61
C ALA A 432 9.24 -0.25 -1.10
N GLU A 433 10.39 0.07 -0.49
CA GLU A 433 11.19 1.25 -0.85
C GLU A 433 11.76 1.23 -2.28
N ASN A 434 11.83 0.04 -2.90
CA ASN A 434 12.27 -0.09 -4.27
C ASN A 434 11.11 0.08 -5.26
N LEU A 435 9.84 0.05 -4.84
CA LEU A 435 8.69 0.15 -5.74
C LEU A 435 8.55 1.59 -6.25
N MET A 436 8.85 1.81 -7.53
CA MET A 436 8.84 3.13 -8.17
C MET A 436 7.52 3.39 -8.91
N LEU A 437 7.01 2.37 -9.62
CA LEU A 437 5.72 2.42 -10.28
C LEU A 437 4.96 1.14 -10.01
N TYR A 438 3.66 1.26 -9.81
CA TYR A 438 2.80 0.16 -9.44
C TYR A 438 1.54 0.14 -10.30
N ARG A 439 1.15 -1.07 -10.70
CA ARG A 439 -0.12 -1.38 -11.34
C ARG A 439 -0.39 -0.55 -12.61
N GLN A 440 0.64 -0.40 -13.46
CA GLN A 440 0.52 0.39 -14.68
C GLN A 440 0.16 -0.49 -15.89
N GLU A 441 -0.76 -0.04 -16.74
CA GLU A 441 -1.11 -0.73 -18.00
C GLU A 441 -0.26 -0.28 -19.20
N THR A 442 0.79 0.49 -18.95
CA THR A 442 1.73 0.96 -19.98
C THR A 442 2.66 -0.17 -20.45
N ASN A 443 3.31 0.05 -21.60
CA ASN A 443 4.38 -0.78 -22.14
C ASN A 443 5.75 -0.07 -22.13
N SER A 444 5.78 1.18 -21.65
CA SER A 444 6.99 1.98 -21.56
C SER A 444 6.94 2.94 -20.38
N VAL A 445 8.12 3.31 -19.88
CA VAL A 445 8.30 4.30 -18.83
C VAL A 445 9.56 5.11 -19.08
N ASP A 446 9.44 6.42 -18.93
CA ASP A 446 10.60 7.32 -18.88
C ASP A 446 11.20 7.28 -17.46
N ILE A 447 12.50 7.05 -17.37
CA ILE A 447 13.25 6.95 -16.11
C ILE A 447 14.30 8.07 -16.01
N PRO A 448 14.71 8.48 -14.80
CA PRO A 448 15.82 9.41 -14.64
C PRO A 448 17.12 8.85 -15.26
N ASP A 449 17.86 9.70 -15.98
CA ASP A 449 19.23 9.40 -16.44
C ASP A 449 20.21 9.45 -15.25
N ASP A 450 20.10 8.44 -14.39
CA ASP A 450 20.97 8.21 -13.24
C ASP A 450 21.61 6.82 -13.33
N PRO A 451 22.88 6.72 -13.77
CA PRO A 451 23.57 5.44 -13.95
C PRO A 451 23.85 4.70 -12.65
N SER A 452 23.58 5.33 -11.48
CA SER A 452 23.75 4.70 -10.19
C SER A 452 22.54 3.89 -9.72
N HIS A 453 21.43 3.92 -10.49
CA HIS A 453 20.24 3.11 -10.24
C HIS A 453 20.14 1.93 -11.19
N TYR A 454 19.72 0.80 -10.64
CA TYR A 454 19.29 -0.38 -11.35
C TYR A 454 17.78 -0.47 -11.28
N TYR A 455 17.18 -1.10 -12.29
CA TYR A 455 15.75 -1.25 -12.43
C TYR A 455 15.38 -2.72 -12.59
N ALA A 456 14.21 -3.08 -12.08
CA ALA A 456 13.62 -4.39 -12.30
C ALA A 456 12.13 -4.27 -12.60
N LEU A 457 11.64 -5.19 -13.43
CA LEU A 457 10.27 -5.17 -13.93
C LEU A 457 9.58 -6.50 -13.59
N THR A 458 8.35 -6.42 -13.08
CA THR A 458 7.44 -7.56 -12.97
C THR A 458 6.15 -7.25 -13.71
N ALA A 459 5.55 -8.29 -14.28
CA ALA A 459 4.16 -8.28 -14.72
C ALA A 459 3.28 -8.68 -13.54
N MET A 460 2.04 -8.22 -13.49
CA MET A 460 1.07 -8.51 -12.43
C MET A 460 -0.31 -8.80 -13.00
N ASP A 461 -0.90 -9.91 -12.55
CA ASP A 461 -2.25 -10.33 -12.95
C ASP A 461 -3.36 -9.58 -12.17
N ARG A 462 -4.62 -9.86 -12.53
CA ARG A 462 -5.79 -9.26 -11.88
C ARG A 462 -6.04 -9.74 -10.44
N TYR A 463 -5.35 -10.80 -10.00
CA TYR A 463 -5.40 -11.34 -8.63
C TYR A 463 -4.29 -10.78 -7.73
N GLY A 464 -3.41 -9.94 -8.29
CA GLY A 464 -2.30 -9.28 -7.63
C GLY A 464 -0.99 -10.07 -7.64
N ASN A 465 -0.93 -11.22 -8.30
CA ASN A 465 0.27 -12.06 -8.38
C ASN A 465 1.27 -11.43 -9.33
N GLU A 466 2.51 -11.30 -8.89
CA GLU A 466 3.61 -10.85 -9.73
C GLU A 466 4.28 -12.06 -10.42
N SER A 467 4.72 -11.84 -11.66
CA SER A 467 5.56 -12.78 -12.40
C SER A 467 6.95 -12.92 -11.78
N ASP A 468 7.78 -13.80 -12.35
CA ASP A 468 9.21 -13.73 -12.13
C ASP A 468 9.77 -12.37 -12.59
N VAL A 469 10.79 -11.90 -11.87
CA VAL A 469 11.42 -10.60 -12.09
C VAL A 469 12.37 -10.60 -13.27
N VAL A 470 12.40 -9.49 -14.00
CA VAL A 470 13.44 -9.18 -14.98
C VAL A 470 14.28 -8.03 -14.46
N GLN A 471 15.59 -8.25 -14.32
CA GLN A 471 16.54 -7.16 -14.06
C GLN A 471 16.80 -6.44 -15.39
N CYS A 472 16.48 -5.15 -15.47
CA CYS A 472 16.53 -4.39 -16.71
C CYS A 472 17.96 -4.15 -17.20
N GLN A 473 18.93 -4.13 -16.29
CA GLN A 473 20.34 -4.01 -16.61
C GLN A 473 21.07 -5.33 -16.37
N ASN A 474 22.09 -5.58 -17.19
CA ASN A 474 23.04 -6.66 -16.98
C ASN A 474 23.71 -6.54 -15.61
N GLN A 475 24.14 -7.69 -15.07
CA GLN A 475 24.96 -7.73 -13.87
C GLN A 475 26.13 -6.76 -13.99
N PRO A 476 26.30 -5.82 -13.05
CA PRO A 476 27.48 -4.98 -13.00
C PRO A 476 28.69 -5.89 -12.99
N LYS A 477 29.64 -5.66 -13.90
CA LYS A 477 30.95 -6.32 -13.80
C LYS A 477 31.45 -6.03 -12.38
N ALA A 478 31.76 -7.07 -11.62
CA ALA A 478 32.30 -6.91 -10.29
C ALA A 478 33.47 -5.92 -10.41
N ASN A 479 33.35 -4.76 -9.78
CA ASN A 479 34.50 -3.89 -9.58
C ASN A 479 35.43 -4.68 -8.66
N GLN A 480 36.31 -5.49 -9.25
CA GLN A 480 37.54 -5.84 -8.59
C GLN A 480 38.19 -4.49 -8.31
N SER A 481 38.12 -4.04 -7.06
CA SER A 481 39.11 -3.12 -6.53
C SER A 481 40.44 -3.83 -6.74
N SER A 482 41.07 -3.61 -7.90
CA SER A 482 42.31 -4.27 -8.22
C SER A 482 43.31 -3.77 -7.20
N LEU A 483 43.79 -4.68 -6.36
CA LEU A 483 44.95 -4.40 -5.53
C LEU A 483 46.06 -3.94 -6.48
N ILE A 484 46.82 -2.94 -6.04
CA ILE A 484 47.99 -2.47 -6.77
C ILE A 484 48.88 -3.70 -6.99
N PRO A 485 49.10 -4.11 -8.25
CA PRO A 485 49.82 -5.33 -8.54
C PRO A 485 51.26 -5.20 -8.07
N ASN A 486 51.78 -6.25 -7.45
CA ASN A 486 53.14 -6.28 -6.93
C ASN A 486 53.74 -7.69 -6.98
N ASP A 487 55.07 -7.76 -7.03
CA ASP A 487 55.84 -9.00 -7.05
C ASP A 487 56.54 -9.30 -5.70
N GLY A 488 56.12 -8.62 -4.62
CA GLY A 488 56.76 -8.68 -3.30
C GLY A 488 58.00 -7.79 -3.12
N ASN A 489 58.55 -7.24 -4.21
CA ASN A 489 59.69 -6.31 -4.20
C ASN A 489 59.32 -4.93 -4.78
N ARG A 490 58.44 -4.88 -5.78
CA ARG A 490 57.98 -3.68 -6.46
C ARG A 490 56.47 -3.72 -6.62
N ALA A 491 55.82 -2.57 -6.43
CA ALA A 491 54.41 -2.38 -6.76
C ALA A 491 54.27 -1.49 -7.99
N ILE A 492 53.40 -1.86 -8.92
CA ILE A 492 53.13 -1.12 -10.16
C ILE A 492 51.96 -0.19 -9.91
N LEU A 493 52.25 1.11 -9.92
CA LEU A 493 51.27 2.17 -9.73
C LEU A 493 50.41 2.36 -10.98
N PRO A 494 49.19 2.90 -10.83
CA PRO A 494 48.36 3.26 -11.97
C PRO A 494 49.06 4.25 -12.91
N ASN A 495 48.85 4.13 -14.22
CA ASN A 495 49.56 4.93 -15.25
C ASN A 495 49.39 6.45 -15.08
N TRP A 496 48.29 6.91 -14.50
CA TRP A 496 48.02 8.32 -14.22
C TRP A 496 48.88 8.90 -13.09
N ILE A 497 49.69 8.09 -12.38
CA ILE A 497 50.57 8.61 -11.32
C ILE A 497 51.59 9.62 -11.85
N ASN A 498 51.98 9.52 -13.13
CA ASN A 498 52.93 10.44 -13.74
C ASN A 498 52.34 11.86 -13.90
N GLU A 499 51.02 12.01 -13.80
CA GLU A 499 50.30 13.29 -13.80
C GLU A 499 50.17 13.88 -12.39
N CYS A 500 50.52 13.12 -11.35
CA CYS A 500 50.50 13.57 -9.97
C CYS A 500 51.86 14.12 -9.55
N ASP A 501 51.96 15.43 -9.35
CA ASP A 501 53.11 16.04 -8.69
C ASP A 501 53.07 15.68 -7.19
N GLY A 502 53.80 14.65 -6.76
CA GLY A 502 53.83 14.28 -5.36
C GLY A 502 54.68 13.07 -5.01
N ILE A 503 55.01 12.96 -3.72
CA ILE A 503 55.70 11.78 -3.20
C ILE A 503 54.70 10.65 -2.94
N VAL A 504 55.10 9.40 -3.20
CA VAL A 504 54.27 8.23 -2.89
C VAL A 504 54.52 7.79 -1.45
N MET A 505 53.44 7.64 -0.70
CA MET A 505 53.40 7.25 0.70
C MET A 505 52.72 5.90 0.85
N LEU A 506 53.33 5.02 1.63
CA LEU A 506 52.69 3.87 2.22
C LEU A 506 51.96 4.32 3.49
N CYS A 507 50.68 4.03 3.57
CA CYS A 507 49.83 4.27 4.72
C CYS A 507 49.30 2.96 5.28
N ASP A 508 48.91 2.97 6.56
CA ASP A 508 48.07 1.90 7.10
C ASP A 508 46.68 1.90 6.44
N ILE A 509 45.84 0.93 6.81
CA ILE A 509 44.48 0.82 6.26
C ILE A 509 43.57 2.01 6.59
N ASN A 510 43.92 2.81 7.60
CA ASN A 510 43.18 4.01 8.01
C ASN A 510 43.72 5.29 7.34
N GLY A 511 44.77 5.16 6.52
CA GLY A 511 45.39 6.27 5.80
C GLY A 511 46.46 7.02 6.58
N ILE A 512 46.90 6.51 7.74
CA ILE A 512 48.00 7.09 8.52
C ILE A 512 49.32 6.81 7.80
N PRO A 513 50.14 7.84 7.48
CA PRO A 513 51.42 7.63 6.80
C PRO A 513 52.38 6.78 7.63
N ILE A 514 52.90 5.71 7.02
CA ILE A 514 53.91 4.82 7.61
C ILE A 514 55.29 5.17 7.06
N LYS A 515 55.43 5.22 5.72
CA LYS A 515 56.73 5.35 5.07
C LYS A 515 56.60 6.01 3.70
N ARG A 516 57.56 6.89 3.36
CA ARG A 516 57.74 7.36 1.98
C ARG A 516 58.36 6.26 1.12
N LEU A 517 57.76 5.98 -0.03
CA LEU A 517 58.28 5.02 -0.99
C LEU A 517 59.05 5.71 -2.10
N GLN A 518 60.16 5.08 -2.53
CA GLN A 518 60.92 5.55 -3.67
C GLN A 518 60.24 5.09 -4.95
N GLN A 519 59.76 6.04 -5.74
CA GLN A 519 59.18 5.82 -7.06
C GLN A 519 60.28 5.80 -8.12
N THR A 520 60.17 4.89 -9.09
CA THR A 520 61.01 4.82 -10.29
C THR A 520 60.11 4.47 -11.46
N GLY A 521 59.85 5.45 -12.32
CA GLY A 521 58.81 5.35 -13.36
C GLY A 521 57.43 5.15 -12.75
N ASN A 522 56.70 4.14 -13.23
CA ASN A 522 55.38 3.76 -12.72
C ASN A 522 55.43 2.73 -11.58
N ALA A 523 56.57 2.52 -10.91
CA ALA A 523 56.70 1.53 -9.86
C ALA A 523 57.30 2.11 -8.58
N VAL A 524 56.94 1.54 -7.44
CA VAL A 524 57.55 1.84 -6.13
C VAL A 524 58.24 0.63 -5.53
N ASN A 525 59.37 0.87 -4.87
CA ASN A 525 60.09 -0.17 -4.15
C ASN A 525 59.39 -0.50 -2.82
N ILE A 526 58.98 -1.76 -2.65
CA ILE A 526 58.33 -2.28 -1.45
C ILE A 526 59.15 -3.40 -0.76
N LYS A 527 60.40 -3.61 -1.17
CA LYS A 527 61.28 -4.69 -0.66
C LYS A 527 61.49 -4.66 0.86
N GLN A 528 61.38 -3.49 1.47
CA GLN A 528 61.54 -3.30 2.92
C GLN A 528 60.21 -3.18 3.68
N ILE A 529 59.08 -3.40 3.02
CA ILE A 529 57.76 -3.34 3.66
C ILE A 529 57.41 -4.71 4.22
N THR A 530 56.93 -4.78 5.45
CA THR A 530 56.48 -6.04 6.05
C THR A 530 55.25 -6.57 5.32
N ASP A 531 55.06 -7.89 5.35
CA ASP A 531 53.86 -8.50 4.77
C ASP A 531 52.61 -7.97 5.48
N GLY A 532 51.59 -7.60 4.70
CA GLY A 532 50.43 -6.93 5.24
C GLY A 532 49.59 -6.22 4.18
N PHE A 533 48.49 -5.65 4.64
CA PHE A 533 47.55 -4.89 3.81
C PHE A 533 47.71 -3.40 4.08
N TYR A 534 47.96 -2.63 3.01
CA TYR A 534 48.29 -1.22 3.10
C TYR A 534 47.52 -0.40 2.08
N GLN A 535 47.57 0.91 2.25
CA GLN A 535 47.09 1.88 1.28
C GLN A 535 48.27 2.65 0.69
N LEU A 536 48.31 2.82 -0.63
CA LEU A 536 49.24 3.75 -1.28
C LEU A 536 48.53 5.08 -1.54
N ARG A 537 49.20 6.19 -1.22
CA ARG A 537 48.71 7.55 -1.44
C ARG A 537 49.80 8.40 -2.07
N SER A 538 49.45 9.35 -2.94
CA SER A 538 50.36 10.45 -3.29
C SER A 538 50.16 11.60 -2.30
N LEU A 539 51.20 12.41 -2.11
CA LEU A 539 51.17 13.65 -1.34
C LEU A 539 51.86 14.74 -2.15
N ASN A 540 51.12 15.76 -2.56
CA ASN A 540 51.65 16.87 -3.35
C ASN A 540 52.34 17.94 -2.49
N ALA A 541 52.99 18.91 -3.14
CA ALA A 541 53.70 20.01 -2.46
C ALA A 541 52.79 20.88 -1.58
N ASN A 542 51.48 20.90 -1.85
CA ASN A 542 50.46 21.63 -1.09
C ASN A 542 49.91 20.80 0.10
N GLY A 543 50.45 19.60 0.36
CA GLY A 543 50.02 18.72 1.44
C GLY A 543 48.71 17.96 1.16
N ILE A 544 48.19 18.00 -0.07
CA ILE A 544 46.98 17.29 -0.46
C ILE A 544 47.33 15.83 -0.77
N SER A 545 46.59 14.89 -0.16
CA SER A 545 46.82 13.45 -0.32
C SER A 545 45.74 12.74 -1.11
N HIS A 546 46.11 12.11 -2.24
CA HIS A 546 45.21 11.31 -3.07
C HIS A 546 45.47 9.81 -2.88
N ARG A 547 44.41 9.00 -2.76
CA ARG A 547 44.55 7.53 -2.67
C ARG A 547 44.84 6.96 -4.05
N LEU A 548 45.94 6.21 -4.17
CA LEU A 548 46.33 5.50 -5.38
C LEU A 548 45.64 4.13 -5.45
N GLY A 549 45.45 3.47 -4.31
CA GLY A 549 44.81 2.17 -4.22
C GLY A 549 45.24 1.41 -2.96
N PHE A 550 44.74 0.18 -2.82
CA PHE A 550 45.15 -0.75 -1.76
C PHE A 550 46.19 -1.72 -2.30
N ILE A 551 47.12 -2.15 -1.46
CA ILE A 551 48.16 -3.12 -1.79
C ILE A 551 48.21 -4.21 -0.73
N LEU A 552 48.25 -5.46 -1.16
CA LEU A 552 48.62 -6.59 -0.32
C LEU A 552 50.08 -6.95 -0.60
N VAL A 553 50.96 -6.71 0.36
CA VAL A 553 52.36 -7.16 0.29
C VAL A 553 52.41 -8.56 0.88
N LYS A 554 52.77 -9.55 0.07
CA LYS A 554 52.95 -10.94 0.51
C LYS A 554 54.16 -11.52 -0.20
N ARG A 555 55.15 -11.99 0.55
CA ARG A 555 56.31 -12.70 -0.02
C ARG A 555 56.06 -14.20 0.09
N PHE A 556 56.42 -14.93 -0.96
CA PHE A 556 56.40 -16.39 -1.01
C PHE A 556 57.78 -16.95 -0.73
#